data_AF-K5B9C1-F1
#
_entry.id   AF-K5B9C1-F1
#
_cell.length_a   1.000
_cell.length_b   1.000
_cell.length_c   1.000
_cell.angle_alpha   90.00
_cell.angle_beta   90.00
_cell.angle_gamma   90.00
#
_symmetry.space_group_name_H-M   'P 1'
#
loop_
_entity.id
_entity.type
_entity.pdbx_description
1 polymer ?
#
loop_
_entity_poly.entity_id
_entity_poly.type
_entity_poly.pdbx_seq_one_letter_code
_entity_poly.pdbx_strand_id
1 'polypeptide(L)'
;MTSGQLPSPVGDITEWTKGYARRHPIAALETVGSQCILGLQAIKWLVLDIVRWRFPLGEFVEQAAFMASTAMLPTMCVAIPIGVTLQIQFALLAGQVGATSLAGAASGLAVIRQGAPLVAALLMASAVGSAICADLGSRTIR
;
A
#
# COMPACT_ATOMS: atom_id res chain seq x y z
N MET A 1 -22.89 33.94 48.22
CA MET A 1 -22.60 34.64 46.95
C MET A 1 -21.32 34.04 46.40
N THR A 2 -21.46 33.29 45.32
CA THR A 2 -20.47 32.40 44.71
C THR A 2 -19.25 33.18 44.22
N SER A 3 -18.12 33.06 44.92
CA SER A 3 -16.83 33.53 44.45
C SER A 3 -16.46 32.77 43.18
N GLY A 4 -16.42 33.50 42.06
CA GLY A 4 -16.02 32.99 40.76
C GLY A 4 -14.58 32.49 40.78
N GLN A 5 -14.40 31.17 40.73
CA GLN A 5 -13.15 30.58 40.24
C GLN A 5 -13.19 30.68 38.72
N LEU A 6 -12.39 31.60 38.18
CA LEU A 6 -12.11 31.64 36.75
C LEU A 6 -11.58 30.27 36.31
N PRO A 7 -12.09 29.68 35.21
CA PRO A 7 -11.58 28.39 34.72
C PRO A 7 -10.08 28.51 34.51
N SER A 8 -9.31 27.62 35.14
CA SER A 8 -7.86 27.55 34.97
C SER A 8 -7.61 27.19 33.51
N PRO A 9 -7.01 28.08 32.68
CA PRO A 9 -6.75 27.80 31.27
C PRO A 9 -5.87 26.55 31.11
N VAL A 10 -5.00 26.30 32.10
CA VAL A 10 -4.11 25.14 32.15
C VAL A 10 -4.88 23.85 32.44
N GLY A 11 -5.94 23.91 33.26
CA GLY A 11 -6.82 22.77 33.55
C GLY A 11 -7.61 22.33 32.32
N ASP A 12 -8.20 23.28 31.61
CA ASP A 12 -8.97 23.02 30.38
C ASP A 12 -8.07 22.48 29.25
N ILE A 13 -6.85 23.03 29.10
CA ILE A 13 -5.86 22.52 28.15
C ILE A 13 -5.46 21.08 28.51
N THR A 14 -5.26 20.77 29.79
CA THR A 14 -4.83 19.43 30.21
C THR A 14 -5.93 18.38 30.00
N GLU A 15 -7.19 18.69 30.30
CA GLU A 15 -8.31 17.79 30.03
C GLU A 15 -8.56 17.61 28.53
N TRP A 16 -8.47 18.69 27.75
CA TRP A 16 -8.58 18.64 26.31
C TRP A 16 -7.47 17.79 25.68
N THR A 17 -6.21 17.98 26.10
CA THR A 17 -5.07 17.19 25.62
C THR A 17 -5.19 15.71 26.01
N LYS A 18 -5.62 15.40 27.25
CA LYS A 18 -5.85 14.02 27.69
C LYS A 18 -7.01 13.36 26.94
N GLY A 19 -8.07 14.11 26.66
CA GLY A 19 -9.19 13.67 25.82
C GLY A 19 -8.78 13.44 24.36
N TYR A 20 -7.95 14.33 23.79
CA TYR A 20 -7.41 14.23 22.44
C TYR A 20 -6.48 13.02 22.30
N ALA A 21 -5.55 12.84 23.24
CA ALA A 21 -4.65 11.69 23.30
C ALA A 21 -5.40 10.36 23.49
N ARG A 22 -6.52 10.35 24.21
CA ARG A 22 -7.32 9.12 24.33
C ARG A 22 -8.15 8.81 23.10
N ARG A 23 -8.65 9.83 22.39
CA ARG A 23 -9.52 9.64 21.21
C ARG A 23 -8.76 9.33 19.92
N HIS A 24 -7.58 9.91 19.71
CA HIS A 24 -6.88 9.79 18.43
C HIS A 24 -5.79 8.71 18.42
N PRO A 25 -4.68 8.83 19.19
CA PRO A 25 -3.59 7.86 19.07
C PRO A 25 -3.93 6.50 19.69
N ILE A 26 -4.68 6.43 20.78
CA ILE A 26 -5.07 5.13 21.38
C ILE A 26 -6.04 4.37 20.48
N ALA A 27 -7.05 5.04 19.92
CA ALA A 27 -7.98 4.42 18.98
C ALA A 27 -7.29 3.97 17.67
N ALA A 28 -6.30 4.72 17.20
CA ALA A 28 -5.49 4.32 16.06
C ALA A 28 -4.71 3.03 16.34
N LEU A 29 -4.09 2.91 17.53
CA LEU A 29 -3.40 1.70 17.96
C LEU A 29 -4.33 0.49 18.08
N GLU A 30 -5.55 0.69 18.59
CA GLU A 30 -6.56 -0.38 18.68
C GLU A 30 -7.01 -0.85 17.28
N THR A 31 -7.17 0.08 16.34
CA THR A 31 -7.51 -0.23 14.95
C THR A 31 -6.41 -1.04 14.27
N VAL A 32 -5.16 -0.61 14.40
CA VAL A 32 -3.99 -1.33 13.86
C VAL A 32 -3.87 -2.71 14.50
N GLY A 33 -4.04 -2.81 15.82
CA GLY A 33 -4.02 -4.09 16.53
C GLY A 33 -5.08 -5.06 16.00
N SER A 34 -6.30 -4.57 15.75
CA SER A 34 -7.38 -5.36 15.17
C SER A 34 -7.04 -5.82 13.74
N GLN A 35 -6.48 -4.94 12.91
CA GLN A 35 -6.01 -5.29 11.55
C GLN A 35 -4.90 -6.35 11.57
N CYS A 36 -3.95 -6.25 12.51
CA CYS A 36 -2.90 -7.26 12.70
C CYS A 36 -3.47 -8.62 13.10
N ILE A 37 -4.44 -8.66 14.01
CA ILE A 37 -5.10 -9.90 14.44
C ILE A 37 -5.84 -10.54 13.26
N LEU A 38 -6.59 -9.76 12.47
CA LEU A 38 -7.26 -10.25 11.27
C LEU A 38 -6.27 -10.83 10.26
N GLY A 39 -5.16 -10.13 10.01
CA GLY A 39 -4.10 -10.60 9.11
C GLY A 39 -3.48 -11.92 9.56
N LEU A 40 -3.14 -12.05 10.85
CA LEU A 40 -2.60 -13.30 11.41
C LEU A 40 -3.60 -14.46 11.32
N GLN A 41 -4.88 -14.20 11.57
CA GLN A 41 -5.92 -15.21 11.42
C GLN A 41 -6.08 -15.65 9.96
N ALA A 42 -6.08 -14.71 9.01
CA ALA A 42 -6.14 -15.02 7.58
C ALA A 42 -4.95 -15.88 7.13
N ILE A 43 -3.73 -15.56 7.57
CA ILE A 43 -2.53 -16.37 7.28
C ILE A 43 -2.66 -17.76 7.89
N LYS A 44 -3.11 -17.87 9.15
CA LYS A 44 -3.30 -19.17 9.81
C LYS A 44 -4.25 -20.07 9.02
N TRP A 45 -5.40 -19.52 8.62
CA TRP A 45 -6.40 -20.27 7.85
C TRP A 45 -5.90 -20.61 6.44
N LEU A 46 -5.22 -19.69 5.76
CA LEU A 46 -4.57 -19.94 4.48
C LEU A 46 -3.62 -21.16 4.55
N VAL A 47 -2.73 -21.18 5.54
CA VAL A 47 -1.78 -22.29 5.72
C VAL A 47 -2.52 -23.60 6.02
N LEU A 48 -3.52 -23.57 6.90
CA LEU A 48 -4.31 -24.76 7.23
C LEU A 48 -5.07 -25.31 6.03
N ASP A 49 -5.66 -24.45 5.20
CA ASP A 49 -6.44 -24.85 4.03
C ASP A 49 -5.55 -25.42 2.92
N ILE A 50 -4.35 -24.86 2.73
CA ILE A 50 -3.34 -25.42 1.84
C ILE A 50 -2.92 -26.83 2.31
N VAL A 51 -2.56 -26.99 3.58
CA VAL A 51 -2.12 -28.28 4.13
C VAL A 51 -3.24 -29.32 4.12
N ARG A 52 -4.49 -28.90 4.31
CA ARG A 52 -5.68 -29.77 4.28
C ARG A 52 -6.24 -30.02 2.88
N TRP A 53 -5.61 -29.50 1.83
CA TRP A 53 -6.08 -29.60 0.44
C TRP A 53 -7.51 -29.06 0.23
N ARG A 54 -7.91 -28.07 1.03
CA ARG A 54 -9.22 -27.39 0.89
C ARG A 54 -9.09 -26.00 0.26
N PHE A 55 -7.91 -25.66 -0.26
CA PHE A 55 -7.64 -24.36 -0.85
C PHE A 55 -8.47 -24.12 -2.13
N PRO A 56 -9.26 -23.04 -2.21
CA PRO A 56 -10.11 -22.74 -3.36
C PRO A 56 -9.28 -22.14 -4.51
N LEU A 57 -8.68 -23.01 -5.33
CA LEU A 57 -7.84 -22.59 -6.45
C LEU A 57 -8.59 -21.76 -7.51
N GLY A 58 -9.88 -22.03 -7.73
CA GLY A 58 -10.71 -21.31 -8.69
C GLY A 58 -10.85 -19.83 -8.32
N GLU A 59 -11.34 -19.57 -7.10
CA GLU A 59 -11.49 -18.22 -6.56
C GLU A 59 -10.14 -17.51 -6.43
N PHE A 60 -9.06 -18.23 -6.08
CA PHE A 60 -7.72 -17.66 -6.02
C PHE A 60 -7.27 -17.12 -7.38
N VAL A 61 -7.45 -17.90 -8.45
CA VAL A 61 -7.09 -17.47 -9.81
C VAL A 61 -7.97 -16.31 -10.28
N GLU A 62 -9.26 -16.35 -9.98
CA GLU A 62 -10.19 -15.26 -10.30
C GLU A 62 -9.79 -13.95 -9.61
N GLN A 63 -9.49 -14.00 -8.32
CA GLN A 63 -9.02 -12.83 -7.57
C GLN A 63 -7.65 -12.35 -8.06
N ALA A 64 -6.71 -13.25 -8.33
CA ALA A 64 -5.41 -12.88 -8.89
C ALA A 64 -5.55 -12.21 -10.27
N ALA A 65 -6.45 -12.70 -11.12
CA ALA A 65 -6.75 -12.11 -12.42
C ALA A 65 -7.43 -10.74 -12.28
N PHE A 66 -8.32 -10.57 -11.30
CA PHE A 66 -8.91 -9.27 -10.98
C PHE A 66 -7.87 -8.25 -10.52
N MET A 67 -6.96 -8.65 -9.63
CA MET A 67 -5.87 -7.79 -9.15
C MET A 67 -4.94 -7.40 -10.31
N ALA A 68 -4.56 -8.37 -11.15
CA ALA A 68 -3.70 -8.14 -12.31
C ALA A 68 -4.35 -7.20 -13.34
N SER A 69 -5.61 -7.44 -13.70
CA SER A 69 -6.34 -6.62 -14.68
C SER A 69 -6.56 -5.19 -14.19
N THR A 70 -6.87 -5.01 -12.91
CA THR A 70 -7.03 -3.69 -12.27
C THR A 70 -5.73 -2.89 -12.29
N ALA A 71 -4.58 -3.54 -12.09
CA ALA A 71 -3.27 -2.88 -12.07
C ALA A 71 -2.64 -2.69 -13.46
N MET A 72 -3.05 -3.46 -14.47
CA MET A 72 -2.37 -3.52 -15.78
C MET A 72 -2.34 -2.18 -16.51
N LEU A 73 -3.51 -1.54 -16.69
CA LEU A 73 -3.61 -0.27 -17.40
C LEU A 73 -2.76 0.84 -16.74
N PRO A 74 -2.90 1.14 -15.43
CA PRO A 74 -2.09 2.17 -14.80
C PRO A 74 -0.59 1.82 -14.79
N THR A 75 -0.23 0.53 -14.70
CA THR A 75 1.17 0.09 -14.84
C THR A 75 1.72 0.48 -16.21
N MET A 76 0.99 0.21 -17.29
CA MET A 76 1.45 0.52 -18.65
C MET A 76 1.56 2.03 -18.90
N CYS A 77 0.60 2.81 -18.41
CA CYS A 77 0.64 4.27 -18.50
C CYS A 77 1.89 4.87 -17.85
N VAL A 78 2.38 4.27 -16.75
CA VAL A 78 3.54 4.74 -16.01
C VAL A 78 4.85 4.13 -16.54
N ALA A 79 4.85 2.86 -16.96
CA ALA A 79 6.04 2.15 -17.40
C ALA A 79 6.63 2.72 -18.70
N ILE A 80 5.78 3.15 -19.65
CA ILE A 80 6.21 3.73 -20.93
C ILE A 80 7.07 4.98 -20.73
N PRO A 81 6.59 6.06 -20.06
CA PRO A 81 7.39 7.26 -19.89
C PRO A 81 8.65 7.01 -19.05
N ILE A 82 8.55 6.22 -17.98
CA ILE A 82 9.71 5.90 -17.13
C ILE A 82 10.78 5.16 -17.94
N GLY A 83 10.40 4.15 -18.73
CA GLY A 83 11.34 3.40 -19.56
C GLY A 83 12.06 4.27 -20.58
N VAL A 84 11.32 5.15 -21.27
CA VAL A 84 11.89 6.11 -22.23
C VAL A 84 12.86 7.07 -21.55
N THR A 85 12.47 7.66 -20.42
CA THR A 85 13.30 8.60 -19.66
C THR A 85 14.59 7.95 -19.15
N LEU A 86 14.53 6.72 -18.62
CA LEU A 86 15.72 5.99 -18.18
C LEU A 86 16.64 5.68 -19.36
N GLN A 87 16.09 5.25 -20.50
CA GLN A 87 16.89 4.96 -21.68
C GLN A 87 17.67 6.18 -22.16
N ILE A 88 17.04 7.36 -22.19
CA ILE A 88 17.70 8.61 -22.58
C ILE A 88 18.81 8.96 -21.59
N GLN A 89 18.54 8.92 -20.28
CA GLN A 89 19.54 9.26 -19.26
C GLN A 89 20.76 8.34 -19.33
N PHE A 90 20.56 7.02 -19.42
CA PHE A 90 21.68 6.08 -19.53
C PHE A 90 22.41 6.18 -20.86
N ALA A 91 21.72 6.47 -21.97
CA ALA A 91 22.37 6.68 -23.27
C ALA A 91 23.30 7.89 -23.25
N LEU A 92 22.87 9.00 -22.65
CA LEU A 92 23.69 10.21 -22.50
C LEU A 92 24.92 9.95 -21.62
N LEU A 93 24.73 9.28 -20.47
CA LEU A 93 25.84 8.93 -19.57
C LEU A 93 26.83 7.96 -20.22
N ALA A 94 26.32 6.94 -20.89
CA ALA A 94 27.14 5.94 -21.57
C ALA A 94 27.91 6.55 -22.76
N GLY A 95 27.31 7.53 -23.46
CA GLY A 95 27.96 8.27 -24.54
C GLY A 95 29.21 9.04 -24.09
N GLN A 96 29.21 9.57 -22.87
CA GLN A 96 30.37 10.29 -22.32
C GLN A 96 31.58 9.38 -22.07
N VAL A 97 31.37 8.07 -21.91
CA VAL A 97 32.41 7.07 -21.63
C VAL A 97 32.60 6.06 -22.77
N GLY A 98 31.97 6.29 -23.93
CA GLY A 98 32.06 5.41 -25.10
C GLY A 98 31.34 4.05 -24.97
N ALA A 99 30.47 3.89 -23.97
CA ALA A 99 29.84 2.62 -23.59
C ALA A 99 28.34 2.54 -23.98
N THR A 100 27.90 3.23 -25.04
CA THR A 100 26.49 3.33 -25.45
C THR A 100 25.78 1.98 -25.64
N SER A 101 26.51 0.92 -26.01
CA SER A 101 25.99 -0.45 -26.11
C SER A 101 25.53 -1.02 -24.76
N LEU A 102 26.07 -0.54 -23.63
CA LEU A 102 25.69 -0.96 -22.28
C LEU A 102 24.51 -0.16 -21.71
N ALA A 103 24.10 0.93 -22.35
CA ALA A 103 23.04 1.80 -21.84
C ALA A 103 21.69 1.08 -21.68
N GLY A 104 21.34 0.20 -22.64
CA GLY A 104 20.11 -0.60 -22.56
C GLY A 104 20.15 -1.63 -21.43
N ALA A 105 21.29 -2.27 -21.19
CA ALA A 105 21.46 -3.20 -20.08
C ALA A 105 21.38 -2.48 -18.71
N ALA A 106 21.98 -1.29 -18.60
CA ALA A 106 21.89 -0.46 -17.41
C ALA A 106 20.43 -0.01 -17.12
N SER A 107 19.71 0.43 -18.15
CA SER A 107 18.29 0.79 -18.05
C SER A 107 17.43 -0.40 -17.61
N GLY A 108 17.61 -1.57 -18.22
CA GLY A 108 16.90 -2.79 -17.85
C GLY A 108 17.18 -3.22 -16.39
N LEU A 109 18.45 -3.15 -15.96
CA LEU A 109 18.82 -3.46 -14.58
C LEU A 109 18.17 -2.48 -13.57
N ALA A 110 18.11 -1.19 -13.90
CA ALA A 110 17.47 -0.17 -13.07
C ALA A 110 15.96 -0.45 -12.90
N VAL A 111 15.29 -0.82 -14.00
CA VAL A 111 13.87 -1.20 -13.96
C VAL A 111 13.67 -2.43 -13.08
N ILE A 112 14.47 -3.49 -13.25
CA ILE A 112 14.33 -4.73 -12.48
C ILE A 112 14.59 -4.50 -10.98
N ARG A 113 15.62 -3.71 -10.63
CA ARG A 113 16.03 -3.53 -9.23
C ARG A 113 15.17 -2.54 -8.44
N GLN A 114 14.54 -1.58 -9.12
CA GLN A 114 13.90 -0.44 -8.43
C GLN A 114 12.55 -0.09 -9.04
N GLY A 115 12.51 0.13 -10.36
CA GLY A 115 11.30 0.63 -11.03
C GLY A 115 10.10 -0.33 -10.92
N ALA A 116 10.28 -1.57 -11.34
CA ALA A 116 9.25 -2.59 -11.34
C ALA A 116 8.68 -2.88 -9.92
N PRO A 117 9.50 -3.15 -8.87
CA PRO A 117 8.95 -3.39 -7.54
C PRO A 117 8.27 -2.16 -6.93
N LEU A 118 8.75 -0.95 -7.21
CA LEU A 118 8.13 0.29 -6.73
C LEU A 118 6.75 0.50 -7.35
N VAL A 119 6.65 0.36 -8.67
CA VAL A 119 5.36 0.49 -9.38
C VAL A 119 4.39 -0.60 -8.92
N ALA A 120 4.85 -1.84 -8.79
CA ALA A 120 4.03 -2.94 -8.28
C ALA A 120 3.50 -2.65 -6.86
N ALA A 121 4.36 -2.22 -5.94
CA ALA A 121 3.95 -1.92 -4.57
C ALA A 121 2.93 -0.78 -4.51
N LEU A 122 3.16 0.30 -5.26
CA LEU A 122 2.26 1.46 -5.29
C LEU A 122 0.90 1.10 -5.87
N LEU A 123 0.85 0.36 -6.98
CA LEU A 123 -0.41 0.00 -7.63
C LEU A 123 -1.19 -1.07 -6.87
N MET A 124 -0.49 -1.99 -6.21
CA MET A 124 -1.11 -2.95 -5.31
C MET A 124 -1.74 -2.24 -4.10
N ALA A 125 -1.03 -1.29 -3.49
CA ALA A 125 -1.55 -0.53 -2.35
C ALA A 125 -2.71 0.40 -2.73
N SER A 126 -2.65 1.04 -3.91
CA SER A 126 -3.63 2.04 -4.34
C SER A 126 -4.81 1.43 -5.11
N ALA A 127 -4.59 1.05 -6.37
CA ALA A 127 -5.65 0.62 -7.28
C ALA A 127 -6.31 -0.68 -6.79
N VAL A 128 -5.50 -1.70 -6.50
CA VAL A 128 -6.01 -2.99 -6.03
C VAL A 128 -6.58 -2.88 -4.61
N GLY A 129 -5.87 -2.23 -3.70
CA GLY A 129 -6.34 -2.03 -2.31
C GLY A 129 -7.67 -1.28 -2.24
N SER A 130 -7.86 -0.23 -3.05
CA SER A 130 -9.12 0.50 -3.10
C SER A 130 -10.26 -0.34 -3.66
N ALA A 131 -9.99 -1.15 -4.70
CA ALA A 131 -10.96 -2.06 -5.27
C ALA A 131 -11.42 -3.13 -4.25
N ILE A 132 -10.49 -3.71 -3.49
CA ILE A 132 -10.79 -4.68 -2.44
C ILE A 132 -11.61 -4.02 -1.31
N CYS A 133 -11.22 -2.83 -0.86
CA CYS A 133 -11.98 -2.08 0.16
C CYS A 133 -13.40 -1.77 -0.31
N ALA A 134 -13.59 -1.39 -1.57
CA ALA A 134 -14.91 -1.13 -2.14
C ALA A 134 -15.78 -2.40 -2.21
N ASP A 135 -15.20 -3.53 -2.64
CA ASP A 135 -15.91 -4.81 -2.68
C ASP A 135 -16.34 -5.26 -1.27
N LEU A 136 -15.43 -5.25 -0.29
CA LEU A 136 -15.74 -5.61 1.10
C LEU A 136 -16.74 -4.65 1.75
N GLY A 137 -16.61 -3.34 1.49
CA GLY A 137 -17.53 -2.32 1.99
C GLY A 137 -18.95 -2.50 1.44
N SER A 138 -19.08 -2.82 0.14
CA SER A 138 -20.39 -3.08 -0.49
C SER A 138 -21.11 -4.29 0.12
N ARG A 139 -20.35 -5.32 0.53
CA ARG A 139 -20.89 -6.53 1.19
C ARG A 139 -21.37 -6.28 2.62
N THR A 140 -20.90 -5.22 3.27
CA THR A 140 -21.28 -4.88 4.64
C THR A 140 -22.61 -4.11 4.68
N ILE A 141 -23.00 -3.46 3.58
CA ILE A 141 -24.24 -2.67 3.46
C ILE A 141 -25.46 -3.54 3.16
N ARG A 142 -25.24 -4.77 2.70
CA ARG A 142 -26.29 -5.73 2.32
C ARG A 142 -26.51 -6.77 3.41
#